data_AF-A0A5N5XD33-F1
#
_entry.id   AF-A0A5N5XD33-F1
#
_cell.length_a   1.000
_cell.length_b   1.000
_cell.length_c   1.000
_cell.angle_alpha   90.00
_cell.angle_beta   90.00
_cell.angle_gamma   90.00
#
_symmetry.space_group_name_H-M   'P 1'
#
loop_
_entity.id
_entity.type
_entity.pdbx_description
1 polymer ?
#
loop_
_entity_poly.entity_id
_entity_poly.type
_entity_poly.pdbx_seq_one_letter_code
_entity_poly.pdbx_strand_id
1 'polypeptide(L)'
;MADPAQLKALAYGSLLLSVGHALTGRKFQKLRRFQELPSLAYTCSMVGWYQGSGYLILIGLLNFQWASNPQALEEPLNRAIAGLITLIAWGSSISYLRGGVLSSGLITAAAGAIHGWITLRN
;
A
#
# COMPACT_ATOMS: atom_id res chain seq x y z
N MET A 1 20.81 -9.69 0.51
CA MET A 1 20.50 -8.62 -0.48
C MET A 1 19.23 -8.95 -1.28
N ALA A 2 18.39 -7.95 -1.56
CA ALA A 2 17.17 -8.10 -2.36
C ALA A 2 17.49 -8.27 -3.86
N ASP A 3 16.76 -9.14 -4.55
CA ASP A 3 16.90 -9.37 -5.98
C ASP A 3 16.20 -8.23 -6.78
N PRO A 4 16.90 -7.56 -7.72
CA PRO A 4 16.30 -6.56 -8.61
C PRO A 4 14.99 -7.00 -9.27
N ALA A 5 14.87 -8.27 -9.67
CA ALA A 5 13.66 -8.78 -10.31
C ALA A 5 12.47 -8.80 -9.33
N GLN A 6 12.71 -9.18 -8.08
CA GLN A 6 11.70 -9.14 -7.02
C GLN A 6 11.27 -7.72 -6.69
N LEU A 7 12.20 -6.77 -6.64
CA LEU A 7 11.91 -5.35 -6.44
C LEU A 7 11.10 -4.77 -7.60
N LYS A 8 11.41 -5.12 -8.85
CA LYS A 8 10.58 -4.75 -10.01
C LYS A 8 9.18 -5.35 -9.93
N ALA A 9 9.06 -6.60 -9.48
CA ALA A 9 7.75 -7.23 -9.28
C ALA A 9 6.92 -6.50 -8.22
N LEU A 10 7.53 -6.11 -7.10
CA LEU A 10 6.89 -5.24 -6.09
C LEU A 10 6.50 -3.89 -6.68
N ALA A 11 7.35 -3.30 -7.50
CA ALA A 11 7.09 -2.00 -8.13
C ALA A 11 5.85 -2.05 -9.04
N TYR A 12 5.84 -2.94 -10.04
CA TYR A 12 4.70 -3.12 -10.93
C TYR A 12 3.45 -3.56 -10.18
N GLY A 13 3.58 -4.49 -9.22
CA GLY A 13 2.48 -4.94 -8.38
C GLY A 13 1.84 -3.78 -7.60
N SER A 14 2.64 -2.89 -7.03
CA SER A 14 2.16 -1.72 -6.29
C SER A 14 1.43 -0.73 -7.21
N LEU A 15 1.92 -0.51 -8.44
CA LEU A 15 1.24 0.33 -9.42
C LEU A 15 -0.11 -0.27 -9.86
N LEU A 16 -0.16 -1.58 -10.12
CA LEU A 16 -1.41 -2.27 -10.44
C LEU A 16 -2.41 -2.21 -9.28
N LEU A 17 -1.93 -2.45 -8.05
CA LEU A 17 -2.74 -2.32 -6.84
C LEU A 17 -3.23 -0.89 -6.64
N SER A 18 -2.43 0.14 -6.97
CA SER A 18 -2.86 1.55 -6.89
C SER A 18 -4.06 1.82 -7.78
N VAL A 19 -4.01 1.39 -9.04
CA VAL A 19 -5.12 1.56 -9.98
C VAL A 19 -6.35 0.78 -9.50
N GLY A 20 -6.18 -0.49 -9.11
CA GLY A 20 -7.26 -1.31 -8.57
C GLY A 20 -7.89 -0.71 -7.30
N HIS A 21 -7.08 -0.17 -6.41
CA HIS A 21 -7.51 0.52 -5.20
C HIS A 21 -8.36 1.74 -5.55
N ALA A 22 -7.87 2.64 -6.42
CA ALA A 22 -8.63 3.80 -6.86
C ALA A 22 -9.98 3.42 -7.49
N LEU A 23 -10.01 2.40 -8.35
CA LEU A 23 -11.23 1.96 -9.03
C LEU A 23 -12.25 1.30 -8.10
N THR A 24 -11.80 0.51 -7.13
CA THR A 24 -12.69 -0.15 -6.16
C THR A 24 -13.38 0.85 -5.23
N GLY A 25 -12.77 2.02 -5.01
CA GLY A 25 -13.38 3.16 -4.32
C GLY A 25 -14.75 3.53 -4.85
N ARG A 26 -14.90 3.53 -6.18
CA ARG A 26 -16.15 3.88 -6.85
C ARG A 26 -17.33 2.98 -6.45
N LYS A 27 -17.08 1.75 -6.00
CA LYS A 27 -18.14 0.82 -5.59
C LYS A 27 -18.83 1.29 -4.32
N PHE A 28 -18.08 1.59 -3.27
CA PHE A 28 -18.67 2.03 -2.00
C PHE A 28 -19.07 3.51 -2.02
N GLN A 29 -18.37 4.34 -2.80
CA GLN A 29 -18.67 5.78 -2.93
C GLN A 29 -20.02 6.05 -3.60
N LYS A 30 -20.53 5.11 -4.39
CA LYS A 30 -21.87 5.17 -4.99
C LYS A 30 -23.00 4.71 -4.07
N LEU A 31 -22.67 4.12 -2.91
CA LEU A 31 -23.70 3.67 -1.97
C LEU A 31 -24.36 4.90 -1.33
N ARG A 32 -25.70 4.90 -1.27
CA ARG A 32 -26.47 5.99 -0.65
C ARG A 32 -25.97 6.33 0.75
N ARG A 33 -25.75 5.30 1.59
CA ARG A 33 -25.21 5.45 2.95
C ARG A 33 -23.86 6.17 3.02
N PHE A 34 -23.05 6.08 1.96
CA PHE A 34 -21.77 6.78 1.89
C PHE A 34 -21.98 8.24 1.46
N GLN A 35 -22.88 8.48 0.50
CA GLN A 35 -23.23 9.82 0.04
C GLN A 35 -23.95 10.65 1.11
N GLU A 36 -24.65 9.99 2.02
CA GLU A 36 -25.36 10.61 3.15
C GLU A 36 -24.47 10.82 4.39
N LEU A 37 -23.16 10.51 4.31
CA LEU A 37 -22.23 10.80 5.41
C LEU A 37 -22.13 12.31 5.70
N PRO A 38 -21.95 12.72 6.97
CA PRO A 38 -21.62 14.10 7.30
C PRO A 38 -20.38 14.57 6.51
N SER A 39 -20.37 15.84 6.10
CA SER A 39 -19.33 16.40 5.19
C SER A 39 -17.90 16.07 5.62
N LEU A 40 -17.60 16.15 6.92
CA LEU A 40 -16.29 15.78 7.46
C LEU A 40 -15.95 14.31 7.19
N ALA A 41 -16.85 13.39 7.55
CA ALA A 41 -16.65 11.96 7.37
C ALA A 41 -16.58 11.57 5.88
N TYR A 42 -17.42 12.18 5.04
CA TYR A 42 -17.39 12.00 3.59
C TYR A 42 -16.04 12.43 3.02
N THR A 43 -15.59 13.64 3.36
CA THR A 43 -14.34 14.23 2.84
C THR A 43 -13.13 13.41 3.28
N CYS A 44 -13.01 13.08 4.57
CA CYS A 44 -11.92 12.27 5.08
C CYS A 44 -11.91 10.87 4.45
N SER A 45 -13.07 10.25 4.24
CA SER A 45 -13.15 8.93 3.60
C SER A 45 -12.76 8.96 2.12
N MET A 46 -13.21 10.00 1.40
CA MET A 46 -12.84 10.21 -0.02
C MET A 46 -11.34 10.45 -0.17
N VAL A 47 -10.81 11.45 0.56
CA VAL A 47 -9.39 11.82 0.50
C VAL A 47 -8.51 10.65 0.96
N GLY A 48 -8.85 10.01 2.08
CA GLY A 48 -8.09 8.87 2.60
C GLY A 48 -8.00 7.72 1.59
N TRP A 49 -9.08 7.45 0.85
CA TRP A 49 -9.06 6.42 -0.19
C TRP A 49 -8.10 6.76 -1.35
N TYR A 50 -8.13 7.99 -1.85
CA TYR A 50 -7.24 8.40 -2.93
C TYR A 50 -5.78 8.59 -2.46
N GLN A 51 -5.57 9.02 -1.21
CA GLN A 51 -4.25 9.02 -0.58
C GLN A 51 -3.66 7.62 -0.51
N GLY A 52 -4.45 6.59 -0.16
CA GLY A 52 -4.00 5.19 -0.21
C GLY A 52 -3.53 4.77 -1.61
N SER A 53 -4.20 5.24 -2.66
CA SER A 53 -3.79 5.00 -4.05
C SER A 53 -2.47 5.70 -4.38
N GLY A 54 -2.30 6.96 -3.96
CA GLY A 54 -1.04 7.70 -4.11
C GLY A 54 0.11 7.07 -3.33
N TYR A 55 -0.15 6.56 -2.13
CA TYR A 55 0.82 5.84 -1.33
C TYR A 55 1.33 4.57 -2.04
N LEU A 56 0.45 3.80 -2.67
CA LEU A 56 0.84 2.63 -3.48
C LEU A 56 1.71 3.02 -4.70
N ILE A 57 1.49 4.21 -5.29
CA ILE A 57 2.38 4.73 -6.35
C ILE A 57 3.77 5.02 -5.78
N LEU A 58 3.84 5.70 -4.63
CA LEU A 58 5.12 6.00 -3.97
C LEU A 58 5.90 4.72 -3.66
N ILE A 59 5.24 3.67 -3.15
CA ILE A 59 5.88 2.36 -2.94
C ILE A 59 6.40 1.80 -4.27
N GLY A 60 5.63 1.91 -5.36
CA GLY A 60 6.05 1.46 -6.67
C GLY A 60 7.33 2.14 -7.16
N LEU A 61 7.38 3.48 -7.04
CA LEU A 61 8.54 4.28 -7.43
C LEU A 61 9.77 3.98 -6.58
N LEU A 62 9.60 3.85 -5.26
CA LEU A 62 10.69 3.46 -4.35
C LEU A 62 11.25 2.08 -4.69
N ASN A 63 10.38 1.11 -5.01
CA ASN A 63 10.84 -0.22 -5.41
C ASN A 63 11.58 -0.20 -6.77
N PHE A 64 11.22 0.68 -7.72
CA PHE A 64 12.03 0.88 -8.93
C PHE A 64 13.39 1.52 -8.64
N GLN A 65 13.44 2.47 -7.71
CA GLN A 65 14.69 3.07 -7.27
C GLN A 65 15.61 2.02 -6.64
N TRP A 66 15.10 1.24 -5.70
CA TRP A 66 15.86 0.14 -5.07
C TRP A 66 16.19 -0.97 -6.07
N ALA A 67 15.35 -1.26 -7.07
CA ALA A 67 15.70 -2.22 -8.12
C ALA A 67 16.89 -1.76 -8.98
N SER A 68 17.08 -0.44 -9.12
CA SER A 68 18.20 0.14 -9.87
C SER A 68 19.50 0.15 -9.06
N ASN A 69 19.40 0.19 -7.73
CA ASN A 69 20.51 0.04 -6.80
C ASN A 69 20.09 -0.74 -5.53
N PRO A 70 20.15 -2.08 -5.52
CA PRO A 70 19.68 -2.88 -4.39
C PRO A 70 20.48 -2.67 -3.10
N GLN A 71 21.74 -2.26 -3.21
CA GLN A 71 22.59 -1.96 -2.05
C GLN A 71 22.04 -0.78 -1.23
N ALA A 72 21.21 0.08 -1.84
CA ALA A 72 20.56 1.16 -1.12
C ALA A 72 19.73 0.67 0.08
N LEU A 73 19.22 -0.57 0.07
CA LEU A 73 18.48 -1.15 1.19
C LEU A 73 19.35 -1.50 2.41
N GLU A 74 20.68 -1.51 2.27
CA GLU A 74 21.62 -1.68 3.38
C GLU A 74 21.75 -0.39 4.21
N GLU A 75 21.48 0.76 3.59
CA GLU A 75 21.47 2.06 4.26
C GLU A 75 20.35 2.14 5.31
N PRO A 76 20.65 2.55 6.56
CA PRO A 76 19.67 2.58 7.65
C PRO A 76 18.39 3.34 7.31
N LEU A 77 18.49 4.44 6.55
CA LEU A 77 17.35 5.25 6.15
C LEU A 77 16.40 4.51 5.21
N ASN A 78 16.92 3.86 4.16
CA ASN A 78 16.09 3.10 3.23
C ASN A 78 15.45 1.89 3.90
N ARG A 79 16.19 1.24 4.81
CA ARG A 79 15.65 0.13 5.60
C ARG A 79 14.56 0.59 6.57
N ALA A 80 14.70 1.78 7.16
CA ALA A 80 13.65 2.40 7.96
C ALA A 80 12.40 2.74 7.12
N ILE A 81 12.58 3.26 5.90
CA ILE A 81 11.48 3.52 4.97
C ILE A 81 10.75 2.20 4.61
N ALA A 82 11.49 1.14 4.27
CA ALA A 82 10.92 -0.17 3.98
C ALA A 82 10.16 -0.77 5.18
N GLY A 83 10.69 -0.58 6.39
CA GLY A 83 10.03 -0.94 7.64
C GLY A 83 8.73 -0.18 7.86
N LEU A 84 8.75 1.14 7.69
CA LEU A 84 7.57 2.00 7.82
C LEU A 84 6.49 1.61 6.80
N ILE A 85 6.88 1.32 5.55
CA ILE A 85 5.94 0.85 4.52
C ILE A 85 5.23 -0.43 4.97
N THR A 86 6.01 -1.40 5.48
CA THR A 86 5.50 -2.67 5.97
C THR A 86 4.52 -2.48 7.15
N LEU A 87 4.87 -1.60 8.10
CA LEU A 87 4.03 -1.28 9.25
C LEU A 87 2.72 -0.59 8.85
N ILE A 88 2.77 0.38 7.93
CA ILE A 88 1.56 1.05 7.41
C ILE A 88 0.63 0.04 6.74
N ALA A 89 1.18 -0.89 5.93
CA ALA A 89 0.38 -1.93 5.30
C ALA A 89 -0.31 -2.82 6.36
N TRP A 90 0.40 -3.25 7.39
CA TRP A 90 -0.19 -4.08 8.44
C TRP A 90 -1.22 -3.32 9.30
N GLY A 91 -0.94 -2.07 9.67
CA GLY A 91 -1.91 -1.23 10.39
C GLY A 91 -3.19 -0.98 9.58
N SER A 92 -3.04 -0.76 8.26
CA SER A 92 -4.16 -0.62 7.35
C SER A 92 -4.94 -1.94 7.21
N SER A 93 -4.26 -3.07 7.09
CA SER A 93 -4.87 -4.39 7.03
C SER A 93 -5.71 -4.69 8.28
N ILE A 94 -5.16 -4.46 9.47
CA ILE A 94 -5.89 -4.63 10.74
C ILE A 94 -7.16 -3.77 10.74
N SER A 95 -7.07 -2.52 10.29
CA SER A 95 -8.21 -1.61 10.21
C SER A 95 -9.29 -2.13 9.24
N TYR A 96 -8.88 -2.61 8.05
CA TYR A 96 -9.80 -3.23 7.09
C TYR A 96 -10.48 -4.48 7.65
N LEU A 97 -9.74 -5.38 8.27
CA LEU A 97 -10.27 -6.61 8.84
C LEU A 97 -11.27 -6.33 9.98
N ARG A 98 -10.92 -5.40 10.89
CA ARG A 98 -11.83 -4.95 11.96
C ARG A 98 -13.09 -4.27 11.41
N GLY A 99 -12.95 -3.54 10.31
CA GLY A 99 -14.06 -2.91 9.59
C GLY A 99 -14.89 -3.85 8.70
N GLY A 100 -14.57 -5.15 8.66
CA GLY A 100 -15.28 -6.14 7.84
C GLY A 100 -14.94 -6.11 6.34
N VAL A 101 -13.91 -5.37 5.93
CA VAL A 101 -13.43 -5.29 4.54
C VAL A 101 -12.39 -6.38 4.28
N LEU A 102 -12.84 -7.64 4.33
CA LEU A 102 -11.96 -8.81 4.36
C LEU A 102 -10.99 -8.88 3.18
N SER A 103 -11.47 -8.71 1.94
CA SER A 103 -10.62 -8.82 0.75
C SER A 103 -9.48 -7.80 0.75
N SER A 104 -9.77 -6.52 1.06
CA SER A 104 -8.73 -5.49 1.17
C SER A 104 -7.77 -5.80 2.32
N GLY A 105 -8.30 -6.21 3.47
CA GLY A 105 -7.49 -6.59 4.63
C GLY A 105 -6.47 -7.68 4.31
N LEU A 106 -6.92 -8.78 3.68
CA LEU A 106 -6.05 -9.90 3.32
C LEU A 106 -5.03 -9.54 2.24
N ILE A 107 -5.44 -8.83 1.20
CA ILE A 107 -4.53 -8.39 0.13
C ILE A 107 -3.45 -7.46 0.70
N THR A 108 -3.83 -6.50 1.55
CA THR A 108 -2.87 -5.57 2.17
C THR A 108 -1.94 -6.28 3.15
N ALA A 109 -2.43 -7.27 3.92
CA ALA A 109 -1.58 -8.09 4.78
C ALA A 109 -0.52 -8.84 3.97
N ALA A 110 -0.96 -9.54 2.92
CA ALA A 110 -0.06 -10.29 2.04
C ALA A 110 0.96 -9.38 1.36
N ALA A 111 0.51 -8.25 0.81
CA ALA A 111 1.40 -7.26 0.19
C ALA A 111 2.45 -6.74 1.20
N GLY A 112 2.03 -6.40 2.42
CA GLY A 112 2.95 -5.96 3.48
C GLY A 112 3.95 -7.04 3.88
N ALA A 113 3.48 -8.29 4.05
CA ALA A 113 4.36 -9.41 4.39
C ALA A 113 5.39 -9.71 3.28
N ILE A 114 4.96 -9.74 2.02
CA ILE A 114 5.84 -9.97 0.86
C ILE A 114 6.84 -8.81 0.72
N HIS A 115 6.38 -7.56 0.82
CA HIS A 115 7.26 -6.40 0.77
C HIS A 115 8.31 -6.44 1.87
N GLY A 116 7.89 -6.62 3.12
CA GLY A 116 8.80 -6.73 4.27
C GLY A 116 9.79 -7.89 4.12
N TRP A 117 9.34 -9.06 3.67
CA TRP A 117 10.21 -10.21 3.43
C TRP A 117 11.30 -9.90 2.40
N ILE A 118 10.96 -9.26 1.29
CA ILE A 118 11.92 -8.95 0.22
C ILE A 118 12.88 -7.83 0.64
N THR A 119 12.37 -6.79 1.29
CA THR A 119 13.12 -5.53 1.54
C THR A 119 13.85 -5.47 2.88
N LEU A 120 13.44 -6.28 3.87
CA LEU A 120 14.02 -6.28 5.22
C LEU A 120 14.83 -7.54 5.53
N ARG A 121 14.80 -8.55 4.66
CA ARG A 121 15.74 -9.66 4.77
C ARG A 121 17.12 -9.15 4.35
N ASN A 122 18.09 -9.23 5.25
CA ASN A 122 19.49 -9.04 4.91
C ASN A 122 20.10 -10.39 4.53
#